data_AF-A0A2D5LMP2-F1
#
_entry.id   AF-A0A2D5LMP2-F1
#
_cell.length_a   1.000
_cell.length_b   1.000
_cell.length_c   1.000
_cell.angle_alpha   90.00
_cell.angle_beta   90.00
_cell.angle_gamma   90.00
#
_symmetry.space_group_name_H-M   'P 1'
#
loop_
_entity.id
_entity.type
_entity.pdbx_description
1 polymer ?
#
loop_
_entity_poly.entity_id
_entity_poly.type
_entity_poly.pdbx_seq_one_letter_code
_entity_poly.pdbx_strand_id
1 'polypeptide(L)' 'MGKLPESILDGKLVDSEINRRVTSASLAPKDGKVVIGIAAGQEKVSAISGALESAMINGLITNEFTAEALLKR' A
#
# COMPACT_ATOMS: atom_id res chain seq x y z
N MET A 1 -7.10 -8.63 15.81
CA MET A 1 -6.49 -7.92 14.66
C MET A 1 -6.86 -8.72 13.40
N GLY A 2 -7.72 -8.20 12.52
CA GLY A 2 -8.17 -8.93 11.34
C GLY A 2 -7.03 -9.14 10.35
N LYS A 3 -6.87 -10.36 9.84
CA LYS A 3 -5.86 -10.67 8.82
C LYS A 3 -6.16 -9.84 7.57
N LEU A 4 -5.16 -9.16 7.00
CA LEU A 4 -5.33 -8.42 5.75
C LEU A 4 -5.80 -9.40 4.66
N PRO A 5 -6.79 -9.04 3.83
CA PRO A 5 -7.21 -9.87 2.70
C PRO A 5 -6.03 -10.10 1.76
N GLU A 6 -5.89 -11.33 1.25
CA GLU A 6 -4.75 -11.76 0.43
C GLU A 6 -4.52 -10.86 -0.79
N SER A 7 -5.58 -10.25 -1.34
CA SER A 7 -5.45 -9.35 -2.49
C SER A 7 -4.59 -8.12 -2.22
N ILE A 8 -4.54 -7.61 -0.98
CA ILE A 8 -3.65 -6.48 -0.64
C ILE A 8 -2.19 -6.90 -0.70
N LEU A 9 -1.89 -8.17 -0.38
CA LEU A 9 -0.52 -8.68 -0.39
C LEU A 9 0.05 -8.77 -1.81
N ASP A 10 -0.81 -8.92 -2.82
CA ASP A 10 -0.46 -8.92 -4.25
C ASP A 10 -0.58 -7.52 -4.91
N GLY A 11 -0.82 -6.48 -4.10
CA GLY A 11 -1.05 -5.12 -4.62
C GLY A 11 -2.36 -4.95 -5.40
N LYS A 12 -3.35 -5.82 -5.20
CA LYS A 12 -4.67 -5.70 -5.85
C LYS A 12 -5.68 -5.04 -4.91
N LEU A 13 -6.49 -4.14 -5.46
CA LEU A 13 -7.61 -3.57 -4.73
C LEU A 13 -8.58 -4.69 -4.29
N VAL A 14 -8.97 -4.62 -3.02
CA VAL A 14 -10.05 -5.45 -2.50
C VAL A 14 -11.37 -4.93 -3.06
N ASP A 15 -12.09 -5.76 -3.81
CA ASP A 15 -13.48 -5.45 -4.15
C ASP A 15 -14.32 -5.54 -2.87
N SER A 16 -14.83 -4.39 -2.42
CA SER A 16 -15.62 -4.31 -1.20
C SER A 16 -16.71 -3.27 -1.34
N GLU A 17 -17.85 -3.49 -0.67
CA GLU A 17 -18.92 -2.50 -0.64
C GLU A 17 -18.47 -1.17 -0.02
N ILE A 18 -17.55 -1.21 0.96
CA ILE A 18 -17.03 0.00 1.62
C ILE A 18 -16.32 0.89 0.58
N ASN A 19 -15.47 0.31 -0.28
CA ASN A 19 -14.79 1.06 -1.34
C ASN A 19 -15.75 1.62 -2.41
N ARG A 20 -16.96 1.07 -2.56
CA ARG A 20 -17.98 1.58 -3.50
C ARG A 20 -18.79 2.75 -2.96
N ARG A 21 -18.77 2.99 -1.65
CA ARG A 21 -19.55 4.04 -0.98
C ARG A 21 -18.77 5.35 -0.79
N VAL A 22 -17.46 5.37 -1.06
CA VAL A 22 -16.65 6.58 -0.98
C VAL A 22 -16.85 7.46 -2.23
N THR A 23 -16.96 8.77 -2.03
CA THR A 23 -17.16 9.77 -3.11
C THR A 23 -15.88 10.49 -3.52
N SER A 24 -14.74 10.14 -2.92
CA SER A 24 -13.43 10.72 -3.19
C SER A 24 -12.85 10.25 -4.53
N ALA A 25 -11.65 10.73 -4.86
CA ALA A 25 -10.90 10.23 -6.01
C ALA A 25 -10.71 8.71 -5.95
N SER A 26 -10.90 8.04 -7.08
CA SER A 26 -10.63 6.61 -7.21
C SER A 26 -9.14 6.33 -6.96
N LEU A 27 -8.88 5.28 -6.18
CA LEU A 27 -7.54 4.79 -5.94
C LEU A 27 -7.10 3.99 -7.18
N ALA A 28 -6.22 4.56 -7.99
CA ALA A 28 -5.69 3.95 -9.19
C ALA A 28 -4.23 4.39 -9.37
N PRO A 29 -3.38 3.57 -10.01
CA PRO A 29 -2.03 3.97 -10.38
C PRO A 29 -2.07 5.28 -11.18
N LYS A 30 -1.20 6.22 -10.84
CA LYS A 30 -1.12 7.52 -11.50
C LYS A 30 0.07 7.53 -12.44
N ASP A 31 -0.17 7.26 -13.71
CA ASP A 31 0.90 7.29 -14.71
C ASP A 31 1.52 8.69 -14.80
N GLY A 32 2.86 8.73 -14.77
CA GLY A 32 3.64 9.95 -14.96
C GLY A 32 3.63 10.96 -13.80
N LYS A 33 2.99 10.67 -12.65
CA LYS A 33 3.02 11.54 -11.48
C LYS A 33 3.75 10.88 -10.31
N VAL A 34 4.51 11.67 -9.57
CA VAL A 34 5.13 11.23 -8.31
C VAL A 34 4.05 11.17 -7.22
N VAL A 35 3.94 10.01 -6.55
CA VAL A 35 3.03 9.76 -5.44
C VAL A 35 3.84 9.16 -4.29
N ILE A 36 4.02 9.96 -3.23
CA ILE A 36 4.86 9.59 -2.08
C ILE A 36 3.99 9.08 -0.93
N GLY A 37 4.24 7.86 -0.48
CA GLY A 37 3.72 7.32 0.78
C GLY A 37 4.63 7.66 1.95
N ILE A 38 4.06 7.86 3.14
CA ILE A 38 4.81 8.02 4.39
C ILE A 38 4.25 7.02 5.40
N ALA A 39 5.04 6.02 5.75
CA ALA A 39 4.62 4.96 6.67
C ALA A 39 5.83 4.26 7.29
N ALA A 40 5.68 3.79 8.53
CA ALA A 40 6.67 2.99 9.25
C ALA A 40 5.97 2.09 10.27
N GLY A 41 6.63 1.00 10.67
CA GLY A 41 6.16 0.02 11.66
C GLY A 41 6.14 -1.42 11.12
N GLN A 42 6.47 -2.39 11.98
CA GLN A 42 6.51 -3.82 11.63
C GLN A 42 5.15 -4.31 11.11
N GLU A 43 4.08 -3.85 11.72
CA GLU A 43 2.70 -4.21 11.39
C GLU A 43 2.26 -3.71 10.01
N LYS A 44 2.99 -2.75 9.43
CA LYS A 44 2.67 -2.14 8.13
C LYS A 44 3.52 -2.68 6.98
N VAL A 45 4.55 -3.49 7.24
CA VAL A 45 5.48 -3.98 6.21
C VAL A 45 4.73 -4.60 5.02
N SER A 46 3.80 -5.53 5.29
CA SER A 46 3.03 -6.17 4.22
C SER A 46 2.12 -5.21 3.46
N ALA A 47 1.51 -4.24 4.15
CA ALA A 47 0.63 -3.26 3.52
C ALA A 47 1.41 -2.25 2.67
N ILE A 48 2.58 -1.80 3.15
CA ILE A 48 3.47 -0.90 2.42
C ILE A 48 3.97 -1.59 1.15
N SER A 49 4.38 -2.85 1.25
CA SER A 49 4.85 -3.60 0.08
C SER A 49 3.74 -3.80 -0.96
N GLY A 50 2.52 -4.14 -0.54
CA GLY A 50 1.37 -4.18 -1.45
C GLY A 50 1.07 -2.83 -2.12
N ALA A 51 1.20 -1.72 -1.40
CA ALA A 51 1.03 -0.38 -1.95
C ALA A 51 2.10 -0.04 -3.01
N LEU A 52 3.35 -0.48 -2.81
CA LEU A 52 4.43 -0.33 -3.79
C LEU A 52 4.22 -1.22 -5.02
N GLU A 53 3.90 -2.50 -4.82
CA GLU A 53 3.65 -3.48 -5.89
C GLU A 53 2.45 -3.09 -6.77
N SER A 54 1.44 -2.47 -6.17
CA SER A 54 0.28 -1.93 -6.89
C SER A 54 0.56 -0.66 -7.71
N ALA A 55 1.74 -0.04 -7.54
CA ALA A 55 2.09 1.28 -8.07
C ALA A 55 1.14 2.42 -7.66
N MET A 56 0.35 2.24 -6.60
CA MET A 56 -0.48 3.31 -6.02
C MET A 56 0.38 4.40 -5.38
N ILE A 57 1.55 4.02 -4.88
CA ILE A 57 2.65 4.91 -4.54
C ILE A 57 3.89 4.50 -5.33
N ASN A 58 4.72 5.47 -5.69
CA ASN A 58 6.00 5.23 -6.40
C ASN A 58 7.20 5.88 -5.71
N GLY A 59 7.00 6.42 -4.51
CA GLY A 59 8.06 6.74 -3.57
C GLY A 59 7.59 6.49 -2.14
N LEU A 60 8.53 6.22 -1.24
CA LEU A 60 8.25 5.92 0.16
C LEU A 60 9.22 6.68 1.06
N ILE A 61 8.69 7.36 2.06
CA ILE A 61 9.44 7.86 3.21
C ILE A 61 9.14 6.93 4.38
N THR A 62 10.18 6.31 4.93
CA THR A 62 10.08 5.35 6.05
C THR A 62 11.34 5.42 6.93
N ASN A 63 11.36 4.65 8.02
CA ASN A 63 12.54 4.52 8.89
C ASN A 63 13.39 3.29 8.51
N GLU A 64 14.61 3.25 9.04
CA GLU A 64 15.59 2.18 8.76
C GLU A 64 15.02 0.78 9.06
N PHE A 65 14.42 0.60 10.22
CA PHE A 65 13.82 -0.67 10.62
C PHE A 65 12.78 -1.18 9.59
N THR A 66 11.85 -0.34 9.16
CA THR A 66 10.81 -0.74 8.20
C THR A 66 11.40 -0.95 6.82
N ALA A 67 12.36 -0.13 6.40
CA ALA A 67 13.08 -0.30 5.13
C ALA A 67 13.79 -1.66 5.06
N GLU A 68 14.52 -2.04 6.11
CA GLU A 68 15.18 -3.34 6.18
C GLU A 68 14.19 -4.50 6.12
N ALA A 69 13.06 -4.38 6.83
CA ALA A 69 12.02 -5.41 6.81
C ALA A 69 11.39 -5.57 5.42
N LEU A 70 11.18 -4.46 4.70
CA LEU A 70 10.67 -4.46 3.33
C LEU A 70 11.64 -5.15 2.35
N LEU A 71 12.94 -4.96 2.52
CA LEU A 71 13.97 -5.61 1.69
C LEU A 71 14.07 -7.12 1.91
N LYS A 72 13.50 -7.65 2.99
CA LYS A 72 13.53 -9.08 3.37
C LYS A 72 12.20 -9.80 3.10
N ARG A 73 11.16 -9.10 2.64
CA ARG A 73 9.86 -9.67 2.28
C ARG A 73 9.96 -10.39 0.93
#